data_AF-A0AAV2HKU8-F1
#
_entry.id   AF-A0AAV2HKU8-F1
#
_cell.length_a   1.000
_cell.length_b   1.000
_cell.length_c   1.000
_cell.angle_alpha   90.00
_cell.angle_beta   90.00
_cell.angle_gamma   90.00
#
_symmetry.space_group_name_H-M   'P 1'
#
loop_
_entity.id
_entity.type
_entity.pdbx_description
1 polymer ?
#
loop_
_entity_poly.entity_id
_entity_poly.type
_entity_poly.pdbx_seq_one_letter_code
_entity_poly.pdbx_strand_id
1 'polypeptide(L)'
;IVLILLKYGATVNNCVWDEESEFYMASHNGQLDVLNILLDKFYALVQEKNICYTLFYAACCGGKLEVVHKWYFPTMDLNSVIEFVPTLNKCELMYPLYAACQGRFLDIAVFLIENGASVTKEICESFPEFTTFLIQTKFQTSNLRAKKDFDLEEKSLKGIIPGWFKSNLGSAGEETEYPIEVDISINLSKNLLTDLPDGVLWSLQGLTLLKAPENPIKFISDALDISVLASNRLTSLDLSYCQLEKVSSHIFNLPGLVELNLSHNNLVTLGRDQDLSDAWSCKKLQLLNVSHNRLIYIPPGIKICADMKTFNANHNQLTQTFPPWQCPMHDLDLSHNQLSTFLPSADQFWNWTLKWLKLDHNRLDELTESIVRLSSLIYLDVSHNLIRILPAAPLWHCLLSIFNLSNNLLGL
;
A
#
# COMPACT_ATOMS: atom_id res chain seq x y z
N ILE A 1 17.91 7.01 -48.77
CA ILE A 1 18.91 8.11 -48.81
C ILE A 1 20.05 7.85 -47.84
N VAL A 2 19.79 7.61 -46.55
CA VAL A 2 20.83 7.30 -45.53
C VAL A 2 21.79 6.16 -45.94
N LEU A 3 21.27 5.02 -46.42
CA LEU A 3 22.11 3.91 -46.92
C LEU A 3 23.03 4.30 -48.08
N ILE A 4 22.57 5.21 -48.95
CA ILE A 4 23.36 5.70 -50.08
C ILE A 4 24.47 6.62 -49.56
N LEU A 5 24.14 7.56 -48.65
CA LEU A 5 25.12 8.46 -48.05
C LEU A 5 26.23 7.70 -47.32
N LEU A 6 25.87 6.70 -46.50
CA LEU A 6 26.83 5.83 -45.82
C LEU A 6 27.69 5.03 -46.81
N LYS A 7 27.11 4.54 -47.91
CA LYS A 7 27.84 3.84 -48.97
C LYS A 7 28.86 4.73 -49.69
N TYR A 8 28.59 6.03 -49.78
CA TYR A 8 29.48 7.02 -50.40
C TYR A 8 30.37 7.77 -49.39
N GLY A 9 30.52 7.26 -48.17
CA GLY A 9 31.55 7.72 -47.22
C GLY A 9 31.10 8.81 -46.24
N ALA A 10 29.80 9.04 -46.07
CA ALA A 10 29.31 9.88 -44.97
C ALA A 10 29.70 9.24 -43.62
N THR A 11 30.32 10.02 -42.74
CA THR A 11 30.72 9.61 -41.40
C THR A 11 29.65 10.01 -40.39
N VAL A 12 29.31 9.12 -39.46
CA VAL A 12 28.43 9.42 -38.32
C VAL A 12 29.27 10.10 -37.23
N ASN A 13 28.71 11.11 -36.57
CA ASN A 13 29.40 11.80 -35.48
C ASN A 13 29.67 10.83 -34.32
N ASN A 14 30.85 10.91 -33.70
CA ASN A 14 31.18 10.11 -32.51
C ASN A 14 30.37 10.55 -31.28
N CYS A 15 29.99 11.83 -31.21
CA CYS A 15 29.09 12.35 -30.17
C CYS A 15 27.64 12.06 -30.53
N VAL A 16 27.27 10.78 -30.54
CA VAL A 16 25.94 10.28 -30.97
C VAL A 16 24.76 10.74 -30.09
N TRP A 17 25.05 11.44 -29.00
CA TRP A 17 24.07 11.96 -28.03
C TRP A 17 23.81 13.47 -28.19
N ASP A 18 24.54 14.15 -29.08
CA ASP A 18 24.35 15.58 -29.33
C ASP A 18 23.04 15.83 -30.09
N GLU A 19 22.38 16.97 -29.88
CA GLU A 19 21.06 17.27 -30.46
C GLU A 19 21.06 17.25 -31.99
N GLU A 20 22.20 17.57 -32.61
CA GLU A 20 22.39 17.57 -34.06
C GLU A 20 22.88 16.22 -34.60
N SER A 21 23.18 15.26 -33.71
CA SER A 21 23.70 13.95 -34.11
C SER A 21 22.63 13.10 -34.78
N GLU A 22 23.07 12.19 -35.65
CA GLU A 22 22.18 11.34 -36.44
C GLU A 22 21.38 10.39 -35.56
N PHE A 23 21.98 9.86 -34.49
CA PHE A 23 21.30 8.99 -33.52
C PHE A 23 20.27 9.76 -32.69
N TYR A 24 20.63 10.94 -32.18
CA TYR A 24 19.69 11.78 -31.44
C TYR A 24 18.51 12.20 -32.32
N MET A 25 18.79 12.73 -33.52
CA MET A 25 17.76 13.19 -34.44
C MET A 25 16.87 12.05 -34.95
N ALA A 26 17.43 10.87 -35.22
CA ALA A 26 16.62 9.70 -35.56
C ALA A 26 15.73 9.26 -34.40
N SER A 27 16.25 9.34 -33.17
CA SER A 27 15.51 8.97 -31.96
C SER A 27 14.38 9.97 -31.67
N HIS A 28 14.69 11.26 -31.68
CA HIS A 28 13.76 12.36 -31.47
C HIS A 28 12.68 12.43 -32.56
N ASN A 29 13.04 12.24 -33.83
CA ASN A 29 12.06 12.35 -34.91
C ASN A 29 11.31 11.04 -35.22
N GLY A 30 11.54 9.98 -34.44
CA GLY A 30 10.84 8.70 -34.63
C GLY A 30 11.26 7.91 -35.85
N GLN A 31 12.46 8.11 -36.38
CA GLN A 31 12.91 7.50 -37.63
C GLN A 31 13.47 6.09 -37.38
N LEU A 32 12.60 5.14 -37.03
CA LEU A 32 12.98 3.78 -36.64
C LEU A 32 13.83 3.06 -37.70
N ASP A 33 13.51 3.23 -38.99
CA ASP A 33 14.28 2.63 -40.08
C ASP A 33 15.72 3.15 -40.14
N VAL A 34 15.89 4.46 -39.94
CA VAL A 34 17.21 5.10 -39.89
C VAL A 34 17.97 4.59 -38.67
N LEU A 35 17.30 4.48 -37.53
CA LEU A 35 17.88 3.98 -36.30
C LEU A 35 18.37 2.54 -36.44
N ASN A 36 17.58 1.66 -37.07
CA ASN A 36 17.99 0.28 -37.33
C ASN A 36 19.24 0.23 -38.22
N ILE A 37 19.31 1.04 -39.27
CA ILE A 37 20.49 1.14 -40.15
C ILE A 37 21.73 1.64 -39.37
N LEU A 38 21.56 2.63 -38.50
CA LEU A 38 22.64 3.19 -37.70
C LEU A 38 23.13 2.19 -36.65
N LEU A 39 22.22 1.49 -35.96
CA LEU A 39 22.55 0.45 -34.98
C LEU A 39 23.30 -0.72 -35.65
N ASP A 40 22.86 -1.19 -36.82
CA ASP A 40 23.52 -2.29 -37.53
C ASP A 40 24.99 -2.01 -37.87
N LYS A 41 25.34 -0.73 -38.09
CA LYS A 41 26.69 -0.32 -38.52
C LYS A 41 27.55 0.28 -37.41
N PHE A 42 26.93 0.92 -36.41
CA PHE A 42 27.62 1.75 -35.43
C PHE A 42 27.19 1.44 -33.99
N TYR A 43 26.71 0.22 -33.72
CA TYR A 43 26.30 -0.24 -32.39
C TYR A 43 27.32 0.06 -31.28
N ALA A 44 28.62 -0.02 -31.59
CA ALA A 44 29.69 0.25 -30.62
C ALA A 44 29.63 1.66 -30.01
N LEU A 45 29.07 2.65 -30.72
CA LEU A 45 28.97 4.03 -30.26
C LEU A 45 27.87 4.24 -29.20
N VAL A 46 26.96 3.28 -29.03
CA VAL A 46 25.80 3.40 -28.12
C VAL A 46 25.82 2.34 -27.02
N GLN A 47 26.97 1.70 -26.76
CA GLN A 47 27.06 0.67 -25.71
C GLN A 47 27.08 1.27 -24.30
N GLU A 48 27.52 2.52 -24.15
CA GLU A 48 27.56 3.15 -22.85
C GLU A 48 26.15 3.45 -22.35
N LYS A 49 25.87 3.07 -21.10
CA LYS A 49 24.54 3.19 -20.49
C LYS A 49 24.01 4.61 -20.57
N ASN A 50 24.86 5.61 -20.31
CA ASN A 50 24.49 7.03 -20.30
C ASN A 50 24.07 7.54 -21.69
N ILE A 51 24.71 7.05 -22.76
CA ILE A 51 24.34 7.38 -24.14
C ILE A 51 22.94 6.82 -24.45
N CYS A 52 22.67 5.57 -24.06
CA CYS A 52 21.34 4.97 -24.19
C CYS A 52 20.27 5.79 -23.45
N TYR A 53 20.56 6.28 -22.24
CA TYR A 53 19.64 7.14 -21.49
C TYR A 53 19.32 8.42 -22.24
N THR A 54 20.32 9.11 -22.79
CA THR A 54 20.09 10.33 -23.56
C THR A 54 19.24 10.06 -24.81
N LEU A 55 19.53 8.98 -25.54
CA LEU A 55 18.77 8.61 -26.75
C LEU A 55 17.36 8.15 -26.43
N PHE A 56 17.18 7.45 -25.31
CA PHE A 56 15.86 7.10 -24.76
C PHE A 56 15.05 8.36 -24.41
N TYR A 57 15.67 9.33 -23.75
CA TYR A 57 15.05 10.62 -23.44
C TYR A 57 14.67 11.39 -24.70
N ALA A 58 15.57 11.44 -25.70
CA ALA A 58 15.28 12.04 -27.00
C ALA A 58 14.04 11.41 -27.65
N ALA A 59 13.89 10.08 -27.57
CA ALA A 59 12.72 9.38 -28.06
C ALA A 59 11.43 9.73 -27.28
N CYS A 60 11.54 9.94 -25.96
CA CYS A 60 10.42 10.41 -25.13
C CYS A 60 9.99 11.83 -25.50
N CYS A 61 10.95 12.73 -25.73
CA CYS A 61 10.70 14.09 -26.25
C CYS A 61 10.06 14.07 -27.65
N GLY A 62 10.43 13.07 -28.46
CA GLY A 62 9.96 12.88 -29.83
C GLY A 62 8.52 12.39 -29.96
N GLY A 63 7.95 11.80 -28.89
CA GLY A 63 6.57 11.35 -28.88
C GLY A 63 6.28 10.10 -29.71
N LYS A 64 7.29 9.22 -29.91
CA LYS A 64 7.16 8.01 -30.73
C LYS A 64 7.46 6.75 -29.94
N LEU A 65 6.40 6.09 -29.45
CA LEU A 65 6.48 4.92 -28.58
C LEU A 65 7.33 3.77 -29.13
N GLU A 66 7.31 3.53 -30.45
CA GLU A 66 8.11 2.46 -31.09
C GLU A 66 9.62 2.65 -30.86
N VAL A 67 10.10 3.90 -30.91
CA VAL A 67 11.51 4.23 -30.67
C VAL A 67 11.82 4.21 -29.18
N VAL A 68 10.88 4.62 -28.33
CA VAL A 68 11.00 4.49 -26.87
C VAL A 68 11.21 3.01 -26.48
N HIS A 69 10.42 2.10 -27.05
CA HIS A 69 10.59 0.65 -26.84
C HIS A 69 11.95 0.13 -27.34
N LYS A 70 12.48 0.71 -28.42
CA LYS A 70 13.78 0.28 -28.98
C LYS A 70 14.93 0.57 -28.03
N TRP A 71 14.88 1.69 -27.30
CA TRP A 71 15.92 2.11 -26.36
C TRP A 71 15.72 1.60 -24.94
N TYR A 72 14.48 1.23 -24.58
CA TYR A 72 14.16 0.71 -23.25
C TYR A 72 14.82 -0.65 -22.96
N PHE A 73 15.29 -0.83 -21.73
CA PHE A 73 15.69 -2.14 -21.20
C PHE A 73 15.22 -2.31 -19.74
N PRO A 74 14.92 -3.53 -19.27
CA PRO A 74 14.24 -3.74 -17.97
C PRO A 74 14.97 -3.19 -16.72
N THR A 75 16.29 -3.03 -16.78
CA THR A 75 17.11 -2.50 -15.67
C THR A 75 17.40 -1.00 -15.81
N MET A 76 16.70 -0.31 -16.72
CA MET A 76 16.78 1.12 -16.92
C MET A 76 16.08 1.85 -15.77
N ASP A 77 16.84 2.60 -14.99
CA ASP A 77 16.28 3.53 -13.99
C ASP A 77 15.63 4.74 -14.66
N LEU A 78 14.31 4.83 -14.58
CA LEU A 78 13.51 5.91 -15.18
C LEU A 78 13.37 7.16 -14.30
N ASN A 79 13.88 7.12 -13.06
CA ASN A 79 13.67 8.15 -12.06
C ASN A 79 14.90 9.03 -11.81
N SER A 80 16.07 8.60 -12.29
CA SER A 80 17.30 9.40 -12.22
C SER A 80 17.31 10.52 -13.25
N VAL A 81 17.82 11.69 -12.85
CA VAL A 81 18.11 12.78 -13.79
C VAL A 81 19.18 12.31 -14.76
N ILE A 82 18.99 12.56 -16.05
CA ILE A 82 20.01 12.27 -17.05
C ILE A 82 21.07 13.38 -16.96
N GLU A 83 22.20 13.10 -16.31
CA GLU A 83 23.28 14.06 -16.08
C GLU A 83 24.17 14.32 -17.31
N PHE A 84 24.03 13.49 -18.34
CA PHE A 84 24.87 13.54 -19.52
C PHE A 84 24.22 14.45 -20.57
N VAL A 85 25.01 15.41 -21.10
CA VAL A 85 24.74 16.35 -22.22
C VAL A 85 24.54 17.83 -21.80
N PRO A 86 25.62 18.64 -21.84
CA PRO A 86 25.57 20.08 -21.55
C PRO A 86 24.68 20.91 -22.49
N THR A 87 24.43 20.44 -23.72
CA THR A 87 23.56 21.13 -24.69
C THR A 87 22.07 21.01 -24.34
N LEU A 88 21.69 19.92 -23.65
CA LEU A 88 20.34 19.67 -23.15
C LEU A 88 20.02 20.40 -21.83
N ASN A 89 20.96 21.15 -21.26
CA ASN A 89 20.77 21.96 -20.04
C ASN A 89 19.65 23.01 -20.15
N LYS A 90 19.13 23.27 -21.35
CA LYS A 90 17.95 24.13 -21.57
C LYS A 90 16.62 23.43 -21.30
N CYS A 91 16.60 22.10 -21.25
CA CYS A 91 15.47 21.32 -20.79
C CYS A 91 15.51 21.30 -19.26
N GLU A 92 14.62 22.08 -18.62
CA GLU A 92 14.41 21.95 -17.18
C GLU A 92 14.05 20.50 -16.87
N LEU A 93 14.92 19.82 -16.12
CA LEU A 93 14.70 18.50 -15.52
C LEU A 93 14.63 17.35 -16.53
N MET A 94 15.75 16.66 -16.74
CA MET A 94 15.91 15.60 -17.74
C MET A 94 15.34 14.24 -17.28
N TYR A 95 14.06 14.20 -16.91
CA TYR A 95 13.34 12.96 -16.62
C TYR A 95 12.53 12.49 -17.83
N PRO A 96 12.56 11.20 -18.20
CA PRO A 96 11.75 10.67 -19.31
C PRO A 96 10.25 10.94 -19.16
N LEU A 97 9.70 10.80 -17.95
CA LEU A 97 8.28 11.05 -17.69
C LEU A 97 7.94 12.53 -17.80
N TYR A 98 8.83 13.42 -17.36
CA TYR A 98 8.65 14.87 -17.50
C TYR A 98 8.59 15.26 -18.99
N ALA A 99 9.49 14.72 -19.82
CA ALA A 99 9.47 14.93 -21.27
C ALA A 99 8.17 14.42 -21.93
N ALA A 100 7.71 13.22 -21.54
CA ALA A 100 6.45 12.68 -22.03
C ALA A 100 5.25 13.57 -21.63
N CYS A 101 5.24 14.08 -20.39
CA CYS A 101 4.21 15.01 -19.92
C CYS A 101 4.27 16.37 -20.63
N GLN A 102 5.47 16.91 -20.86
CA GLN A 102 5.68 18.17 -21.58
C GLN A 102 5.14 18.10 -23.01
N GLY A 103 5.41 16.99 -23.71
CA GLY A 103 4.89 16.71 -25.05
C GLY A 103 3.43 16.24 -25.09
N ARG A 104 2.80 16.02 -23.92
CA ARG A 104 1.46 15.44 -23.76
C ARG A 104 1.29 14.06 -24.42
N PHE A 105 2.35 13.25 -24.42
CA PHE A 105 2.36 11.91 -25.02
C PHE A 105 1.84 10.86 -24.03
N LEU A 106 0.53 10.63 -24.05
CA LEU A 106 -0.16 9.76 -23.09
C LEU A 106 0.33 8.32 -23.12
N ASP A 107 0.51 7.75 -24.32
CA ASP A 107 0.96 6.38 -24.55
C ASP A 107 2.35 6.12 -23.95
N ILE A 108 3.28 7.06 -24.15
CA ILE A 108 4.62 7.01 -23.57
C ILE A 108 4.57 7.21 -22.06
N ALA A 109 3.81 8.19 -21.57
CA ALA A 109 3.71 8.44 -20.14
C ALA A 109 3.10 7.24 -19.39
N VAL A 110 2.09 6.58 -19.96
CA VAL A 110 1.53 5.32 -19.45
C VAL A 110 2.57 4.20 -19.45
N PHE A 111 3.29 4.02 -20.56
CA PHE A 111 4.35 3.02 -20.67
C PHE A 111 5.45 3.22 -19.61
N LEU A 112 5.91 4.45 -19.42
CA LEU A 112 6.94 4.79 -18.44
C LEU A 112 6.51 4.42 -17.02
N ILE A 113 5.25 4.74 -16.66
CA ILE A 113 4.71 4.45 -15.32
C ILE A 113 4.52 2.96 -15.10
N GLU A 114 4.05 2.22 -16.12
CA GLU A 114 3.98 0.75 -16.07
C GLU A 114 5.35 0.09 -15.85
N ASN A 115 6.42 0.77 -16.26
CA ASN A 115 7.79 0.30 -16.14
C ASN A 115 8.57 0.96 -14.98
N GLY A 116 7.87 1.58 -14.02
CA GLY A 116 8.46 2.04 -12.76
C GLY A 116 8.87 3.52 -12.71
N ALA A 117 8.41 4.36 -13.66
CA ALA A 117 8.56 5.81 -13.55
C ALA A 117 7.64 6.38 -12.44
N SER A 118 8.23 7.20 -11.58
CA SER A 118 7.57 7.82 -10.44
C SER A 118 6.92 9.13 -10.87
N VAL A 119 5.66 9.31 -10.50
CA VAL A 119 4.97 10.60 -10.64
C VAL A 119 5.44 11.51 -9.51
N THR A 120 6.49 12.30 -9.77
CA THR A 120 7.06 13.21 -8.77
C THR A 120 6.18 14.43 -8.54
N LYS A 121 6.36 15.09 -7.39
CA LYS A 121 5.69 16.36 -7.07
C LYS A 121 5.88 17.39 -8.19
N GLU A 122 7.10 17.52 -8.69
CA GLU A 122 7.45 18.47 -9.77
C GLU A 122 6.69 18.21 -11.08
N ILE A 123 6.54 16.95 -11.49
CA ILE A 123 5.73 16.57 -12.67
C ILE A 123 4.26 16.96 -12.45
N CYS A 124 3.74 16.75 -11.24
CA CYS A 124 2.36 17.13 -10.90
C CYS A 124 2.15 18.65 -10.94
N GLU A 125 3.14 19.42 -10.48
CA GLU A 125 3.10 20.89 -10.43
C GLU A 125 3.25 21.51 -11.81
N SER A 126 4.14 20.99 -12.65
CA SER A 126 4.36 21.49 -14.02
C SER A 126 3.24 21.09 -14.98
N PHE A 127 2.59 19.93 -14.77
CA PHE A 127 1.58 19.39 -15.69
C PHE A 127 0.30 18.92 -14.96
N PRO A 128 -0.43 19.80 -14.26
CA PRO A 128 -1.54 19.40 -13.39
C PRO A 128 -2.69 18.74 -14.16
N GLU A 129 -3.12 19.30 -15.29
CA GLU A 129 -4.21 18.74 -16.12
C GLU A 129 -3.84 17.37 -16.71
N PHE A 130 -2.64 17.25 -17.25
CA PHE A 130 -2.17 16.03 -17.91
C PHE A 130 -1.91 14.92 -16.89
N THR A 131 -1.29 15.24 -15.76
CA THR A 131 -1.04 14.27 -14.69
C THR A 131 -2.36 13.83 -14.04
N THR A 132 -3.33 14.73 -13.90
CA THR A 132 -4.70 14.39 -13.47
C THR A 132 -5.34 13.41 -14.44
N PHE A 133 -5.29 13.68 -15.74
CA PHE A 133 -5.84 12.78 -16.77
C PHE A 133 -5.12 11.42 -16.79
N LEU A 134 -3.81 11.41 -16.58
CA LEU A 134 -3.01 10.20 -16.54
C LEU A 134 -3.30 9.33 -15.31
N ILE A 135 -3.49 9.95 -14.14
CA ILE A 135 -3.96 9.31 -12.92
C ILE A 135 -5.38 8.77 -13.18
N GLN A 136 -6.30 9.59 -13.69
CA GLN A 136 -7.67 9.17 -13.97
C GLN A 136 -7.71 7.97 -14.92
N THR A 137 -6.94 7.97 -16.00
CA THR A 137 -6.89 6.85 -16.95
C THR A 137 -6.33 5.56 -16.35
N LYS A 138 -5.38 5.65 -15.40
CA LYS A 138 -4.86 4.48 -14.65
C LYS A 138 -5.77 4.00 -13.53
N PHE A 139 -6.37 4.91 -12.77
CA PHE A 139 -7.29 4.60 -11.69
C PHE A 139 -8.67 4.15 -12.19
N GLN A 140 -9.10 4.54 -13.40
CA GLN A 140 -10.41 4.16 -13.97
C GLN A 140 -10.42 2.80 -14.70
N THR A 141 -9.30 2.16 -15.00
CA THR A 141 -9.31 1.09 -16.04
C THR A 141 -9.15 -0.34 -15.55
N SER A 142 -8.69 -0.60 -14.33
CA SER A 142 -8.50 -1.99 -13.89
C SER A 142 -9.74 -2.64 -13.26
N ASN A 143 -10.65 -1.88 -12.64
CA ASN A 143 -11.83 -2.46 -11.94
C ASN A 143 -13.19 -1.80 -12.21
N LEU A 144 -13.26 -0.59 -12.79
CA LEU A 144 -14.53 0.15 -12.90
C LEU A 144 -15.23 0.03 -14.27
N ARG A 145 -14.49 -0.22 -15.37
CA ARG A 145 -15.11 -0.49 -16.69
C ARG A 145 -15.92 -1.80 -16.77
N ALA A 146 -15.78 -2.70 -15.80
CA ALA A 146 -16.58 -3.93 -15.74
C ALA A 146 -18.03 -3.70 -15.28
N LYS A 147 -18.35 -2.53 -14.69
CA LYS A 147 -19.72 -2.12 -14.38
C LYS A 147 -20.19 -1.12 -15.44
N LYS A 148 -21.09 -1.56 -16.32
CA LYS A 148 -21.65 -0.78 -17.45
C LYS A 148 -22.41 0.50 -17.05
N ASP A 149 -22.64 0.76 -15.77
CA ASP A 149 -23.56 1.80 -15.29
C ASP A 149 -22.89 3.00 -14.61
N PHE A 150 -21.56 3.10 -14.59
CA PHE A 150 -20.86 4.20 -13.93
C PHE A 150 -20.25 5.18 -14.93
N ASP A 151 -21.06 6.12 -15.42
CA ASP A 151 -20.56 7.37 -16.01
C ASP A 151 -20.21 8.33 -14.86
N LEU A 152 -18.91 8.52 -14.62
CA LEU A 152 -18.41 9.47 -13.63
C LEU A 152 -18.53 10.90 -14.19
N GLU A 153 -19.29 11.77 -13.54
CA GLU A 153 -19.35 13.19 -13.89
C GLU A 153 -18.02 13.89 -13.58
N GLU A 154 -17.74 15.01 -14.26
CA GLU A 154 -16.53 15.84 -14.07
C GLU A 154 -16.33 16.29 -12.61
N LYS A 155 -17.42 16.45 -11.86
CA LYS A 155 -17.39 16.74 -10.41
C LYS A 155 -16.88 15.57 -9.57
N SER A 156 -17.25 14.34 -9.91
CA SER A 156 -16.77 13.12 -9.26
C SER A 156 -15.27 12.93 -9.48
N LEU A 157 -14.78 13.33 -10.65
CA LEU A 157 -13.37 13.31 -11.02
C LEU A 157 -12.52 14.30 -10.21
N LYS A 158 -13.03 15.50 -9.89
CA LYS A 158 -12.35 16.46 -9.00
C LYS A 158 -12.08 15.90 -7.61
N GLY A 159 -12.90 14.96 -7.13
CA GLY A 159 -12.72 14.33 -5.81
C GLY A 159 -11.66 13.24 -5.74
N ILE A 160 -11.24 12.72 -6.90
CA ILE A 160 -10.16 11.73 -7.00
C ILE A 160 -8.79 12.43 -7.03
N ILE A 161 -8.75 13.74 -7.23
CA ILE A 161 -7.52 14.53 -7.24
C ILE A 161 -6.99 14.62 -5.81
N PRO A 162 -5.81 14.03 -5.52
CA PRO A 162 -5.24 14.10 -4.17
C PRO A 162 -5.05 15.55 -3.72
N GLY A 163 -5.30 15.86 -2.44
CA GLY A 163 -5.27 17.24 -1.94
C GLY A 163 -3.94 17.98 -2.18
N TRP A 164 -2.83 17.26 -2.31
CA TRP A 164 -1.50 17.79 -2.63
C TRP A 164 -1.33 18.24 -4.09
N PHE A 165 -2.28 17.94 -4.99
CA PHE A 165 -2.36 18.59 -6.30
C PHE A 165 -2.95 20.01 -6.23
N LYS A 166 -3.77 20.30 -5.22
CA LYS A 166 -4.48 21.58 -5.13
C LYS A 166 -3.60 22.72 -4.60
N SER A 167 -2.50 22.41 -3.89
CA SER A 167 -1.66 23.44 -3.25
C SER A 167 -0.92 24.37 -4.23
N ASN A 168 -0.84 24.01 -5.52
CA ASN A 168 -0.18 24.85 -6.55
C ASN A 168 -1.14 25.43 -7.60
N LEU A 169 -2.43 25.13 -7.52
CA LEU A 169 -3.43 25.88 -8.29
C LEU A 169 -3.64 27.19 -7.54
N GLY A 170 -2.90 28.23 -7.97
CA GLY A 170 -2.92 29.55 -7.38
C GLY A 170 -4.33 30.02 -7.05
N SER A 171 -4.48 30.59 -5.86
CA SER A 171 -5.67 31.24 -5.31
C SER A 171 -6.66 31.71 -6.37
N ALA A 172 -7.61 30.86 -6.72
CA ALA A 172 -8.72 31.19 -7.60
C ALA A 172 -10.01 30.73 -6.91
N GLY A 173 -10.55 31.64 -6.10
CA GLY A 173 -11.93 31.59 -5.62
C GLY A 173 -12.16 30.66 -4.44
N GLU A 174 -13.10 31.08 -3.59
CA GLU A 174 -13.76 30.24 -2.61
C GLU A 174 -14.40 29.03 -3.33
N GLU A 175 -13.64 27.96 -3.56
CA GLU A 175 -14.21 26.67 -3.93
C GLU A 175 -14.88 26.12 -2.67
N THR A 176 -16.18 26.39 -2.54
CA THR A 176 -17.07 25.71 -1.60
C THR A 176 -16.74 24.21 -1.62
N GLU A 177 -16.27 23.67 -0.48
CA GLU A 177 -16.08 22.25 -0.23
C GLU A 177 -17.42 21.54 -0.43
N TYR A 178 -17.72 21.14 -1.67
CA TYR A 178 -18.80 20.23 -1.91
C TYR A 178 -18.34 18.86 -1.40
N PRO A 179 -19.06 18.23 -0.45
CA PRO A 179 -18.73 16.89 -0.01
C PRO A 179 -18.75 15.98 -1.23
N ILE A 180 -17.59 15.38 -1.54
CA ILE A 180 -17.51 14.36 -2.57
C ILE A 180 -18.29 13.16 -2.05
N GLU A 181 -19.49 12.95 -2.61
CA GLU A 181 -20.37 11.81 -2.28
C GLU A 181 -19.85 10.48 -2.85
N VAL A 182 -18.74 10.51 -3.59
CA VAL A 182 -18.19 9.33 -4.25
C VAL A 182 -17.29 8.56 -3.29
N ASP A 183 -17.65 7.30 -3.06
CA ASP A 183 -16.81 6.35 -2.35
C ASP A 183 -15.70 5.85 -3.28
N ILE A 184 -14.46 6.13 -2.92
CA ILE A 184 -13.26 5.74 -3.64
C ILE A 184 -12.69 4.47 -3.00
N SER A 185 -12.47 3.45 -3.83
CA SER A 185 -11.79 2.22 -3.45
C SER A 185 -10.50 2.09 -4.27
N ILE A 186 -9.36 2.04 -3.60
CA ILE A 186 -8.04 1.94 -4.23
C ILE A 186 -7.42 0.57 -3.90
N ASN A 187 -6.88 -0.08 -4.93
CA ASN A 187 -6.11 -1.30 -4.81
C ASN A 187 -4.72 -1.12 -5.45
N LEU A 188 -3.70 -1.06 -4.60
CA LEU A 188 -2.28 -0.96 -4.90
C LEU A 188 -1.53 -2.27 -4.63
N SER A 189 -2.22 -3.39 -4.47
CA SER A 189 -1.61 -4.68 -4.11
C SER A 189 -0.53 -5.09 -5.11
N LYS A 190 0.50 -5.81 -4.64
CA LYS A 190 1.53 -6.46 -5.49
C LYS A 190 2.32 -5.47 -6.37
N ASN A 191 2.64 -4.31 -5.82
CA ASN A 191 3.52 -3.34 -6.48
C ASN A 191 4.87 -3.26 -5.73
N LEU A 192 5.67 -2.28 -6.11
CA LEU A 192 6.98 -2.02 -5.51
C LEU A 192 6.98 -0.76 -4.65
N LEU A 193 5.82 -0.41 -4.07
CA LEU A 193 5.71 0.78 -3.22
C LEU A 193 6.56 0.61 -1.96
N THR A 194 7.52 1.50 -1.77
CA THR A 194 8.35 1.55 -0.56
C THR A 194 7.74 2.44 0.52
N ASP A 195 6.77 3.27 0.14
CA ASP A 195 6.08 4.22 1.00
C ASP A 195 4.65 4.45 0.49
N LEU A 196 3.78 4.90 1.38
CA LEU A 196 2.41 5.31 1.06
C LEU A 196 2.28 6.82 1.34
N PRO A 197 2.10 7.67 0.30
CA PRO A 197 2.08 9.12 0.50
C PRO A 197 1.01 9.54 1.51
N ASP A 198 1.37 10.38 2.47
CA ASP A 198 0.47 10.88 3.53
C ASP A 198 -0.86 11.40 2.97
N GLY A 199 -0.81 12.09 1.82
CA GLY A 199 -2.00 12.65 1.19
C GLY A 199 -2.99 11.61 0.66
N VAL A 200 -2.56 10.37 0.41
CA VAL A 200 -3.45 9.29 -0.02
C VAL A 200 -4.16 8.70 1.19
N LEU A 201 -3.43 8.34 2.25
CA LEU A 201 -4.02 7.68 3.42
C LEU A 201 -4.88 8.64 4.25
N TRP A 202 -4.38 9.86 4.47
CA TRP A 202 -4.91 10.76 5.47
C TRP A 202 -5.90 11.77 4.91
N SER A 203 -5.66 12.32 3.71
CA SER A 203 -6.42 13.46 3.19
C SER A 203 -7.17 13.23 1.88
N LEU A 204 -7.10 12.04 1.28
CA LEU A 204 -7.84 11.75 0.06
C LEU A 204 -9.34 11.70 0.35
N GLN A 205 -10.05 12.75 -0.07
CA GLN A 205 -11.48 12.88 0.14
C GLN A 205 -12.24 11.76 -0.59
N GLY A 206 -13.17 11.11 0.10
CA GLY A 206 -13.97 10.01 -0.45
C GLY A 206 -13.29 8.63 -0.38
N LEU A 207 -12.02 8.51 0.01
CA LEU A 207 -11.38 7.21 0.18
C LEU A 207 -12.06 6.41 1.29
N THR A 208 -12.69 5.30 0.93
CA THR A 208 -13.38 4.38 1.85
C THR A 208 -12.67 3.05 1.99
N LEU A 209 -11.93 2.61 0.96
CA LEU A 209 -11.20 1.35 0.97
C LEU A 209 -9.82 1.55 0.35
N LEU A 210 -8.78 1.12 1.07
CA LEU A 210 -7.41 1.11 0.57
C LEU A 210 -6.79 -0.26 0.81
N LYS A 211 -6.37 -0.92 -0.26
CA LYS A 211 -5.58 -2.15 -0.21
C LYS A 211 -4.22 -1.87 -0.80
N ALA A 212 -3.15 -2.10 -0.06
CA ALA A 212 -1.79 -2.07 -0.58
C ALA A 212 -0.95 -3.30 -0.15
N PRO A 213 -1.52 -4.52 -0.04
CA PRO A 213 -0.74 -5.67 0.40
C PRO A 213 0.36 -6.05 -0.60
N GLU A 214 1.36 -6.79 -0.12
CA GLU A 214 2.48 -7.26 -0.94
C GLU A 214 3.25 -6.10 -1.62
N ASN A 215 3.54 -5.04 -0.86
CA ASN A 215 4.43 -3.94 -1.25
C ASN A 215 5.59 -3.82 -0.23
N PRO A 216 6.81 -3.39 -0.60
CA PRO A 216 7.90 -3.22 0.36
C PRO A 216 7.80 -1.96 1.24
N ILE A 217 6.63 -1.68 1.84
CA ILE A 217 6.36 -0.52 2.71
C ILE A 217 6.85 -0.79 4.13
N LYS A 218 7.94 -0.14 4.52
CA LYS A 218 8.54 -0.36 5.86
C LYS A 218 7.87 0.43 6.97
N PHE A 219 7.31 1.59 6.66
CA PHE A 219 6.76 2.52 7.65
C PHE A 219 5.49 3.17 7.12
N ILE A 220 4.54 3.45 8.02
CA ILE A 220 3.44 4.39 7.76
C ILE A 220 3.64 5.60 8.68
N SER A 221 3.83 6.77 8.09
CA SER A 221 4.00 8.04 8.80
C SER A 221 2.72 8.53 9.46
N ASP A 222 2.89 9.29 10.55
CA ASP A 222 1.81 10.03 11.17
C ASP A 222 1.28 11.10 10.21
N ALA A 223 -0.05 11.25 10.11
CA ALA A 223 -0.66 12.39 9.46
C ALA A 223 -0.03 13.73 9.91
N LEU A 224 0.37 14.56 8.95
CA LEU A 224 0.97 15.88 9.20
C LEU A 224 0.02 16.83 9.94
N ASP A 225 -1.27 16.76 9.63
CA ASP A 225 -2.33 17.48 10.32
C ASP A 225 -3.32 16.48 10.91
N ILE A 226 -3.43 16.45 12.25
CA ILE A 226 -4.31 15.53 12.98
C ILE A 226 -5.79 15.84 12.71
N SER A 227 -6.12 17.07 12.32
CA SER A 227 -7.51 17.47 12.04
C SER A 227 -8.13 16.65 10.90
N VAL A 228 -7.32 16.16 9.95
CA VAL A 228 -7.78 15.35 8.81
C VAL A 228 -8.32 13.99 9.22
N LEU A 229 -7.95 13.48 10.40
CA LEU A 229 -8.44 12.20 10.90
C LEU A 229 -9.95 12.23 11.15
N ALA A 230 -10.48 13.38 11.60
CA ALA A 230 -11.90 13.53 11.91
C ALA A 230 -12.78 13.53 10.65
N SER A 231 -12.25 13.97 9.51
CA SER A 231 -12.94 13.98 8.22
C SER A 231 -12.63 12.75 7.35
N ASN A 232 -11.72 11.89 7.78
CA ASN A 232 -11.33 10.70 7.04
C ASN A 232 -12.47 9.68 6.96
N ARG A 233 -12.78 9.21 5.74
CA ARG A 233 -13.90 8.30 5.44
C ARG A 233 -13.48 6.84 5.30
N LEU A 234 -12.24 6.48 5.62
CA LEU A 234 -11.73 5.14 5.45
C LEU A 234 -12.47 4.14 6.34
N THR A 235 -12.97 3.08 5.72
CA THR A 235 -13.71 1.98 6.36
C THR A 235 -12.93 0.67 6.34
N SER A 236 -12.08 0.45 5.34
CA SER A 236 -11.28 -0.78 5.20
C SER A 236 -9.85 -0.43 4.76
N LEU A 237 -8.88 -0.90 5.54
CA LEU A 237 -7.45 -0.71 5.26
C LEU A 237 -6.72 -2.06 5.30
N ASP A 238 -6.08 -2.42 4.20
CA ASP A 238 -5.23 -3.61 4.10
C ASP A 238 -3.79 -3.22 3.75
N LEU A 239 -2.88 -3.45 4.70
CA LEU A 239 -1.44 -3.27 4.58
C LEU A 239 -0.70 -4.58 4.93
N SER A 240 -1.30 -5.73 4.62
CA SER A 240 -0.70 -7.03 4.89
C SER A 240 0.48 -7.34 3.96
N TYR A 241 1.44 -8.15 4.41
CA TYR A 241 2.62 -8.49 3.60
C TYR A 241 3.45 -7.28 3.13
N CYS A 242 3.47 -6.20 3.93
CA CYS A 242 4.14 -4.97 3.57
C CYS A 242 5.60 -4.86 4.07
N GLN A 243 6.03 -5.78 4.93
CA GLN A 243 7.29 -5.70 5.69
C GLN A 243 7.31 -4.57 6.74
N LEU A 244 6.15 -4.05 7.14
CA LEU A 244 6.04 -2.93 8.09
C LEU A 244 6.79 -3.22 9.40
N GLU A 245 7.73 -2.36 9.74
CA GLU A 245 8.44 -2.40 11.02
C GLU A 245 7.73 -1.53 12.07
N LYS A 246 7.08 -0.44 11.62
CA LYS A 246 6.27 0.45 12.46
C LYS A 246 5.07 0.98 11.70
N VAL A 247 3.96 1.18 12.41
CA VAL A 247 2.72 1.75 11.91
C VAL A 247 2.36 3.00 12.72
N SER A 248 1.80 4.02 12.06
CA SER A 248 1.30 5.23 12.74
C SER A 248 0.16 4.89 13.70
N SER A 249 0.17 5.50 14.90
CA SER A 249 -0.94 5.39 15.85
C SER A 249 -2.22 6.08 15.35
N HIS A 250 -2.11 6.99 14.37
CA HIS A 250 -3.26 7.69 13.80
C HIS A 250 -4.23 6.75 13.07
N ILE A 251 -3.79 5.57 12.63
CA ILE A 251 -4.68 4.56 12.01
C ILE A 251 -5.77 4.13 12.99
N PHE A 252 -5.42 3.98 14.28
CA PHE A 252 -6.35 3.59 15.35
C PHE A 252 -7.27 4.74 15.80
N ASN A 253 -7.10 5.93 15.20
CA ASN A 253 -7.93 7.12 15.43
C ASN A 253 -8.86 7.46 14.27
N LEU A 254 -8.95 6.58 13.27
CA LEU A 254 -9.89 6.74 12.16
C LEU A 254 -11.31 6.38 12.62
N PRO A 255 -12.27 7.35 12.64
CA PRO A 255 -13.58 7.16 13.25
C PRO A 255 -14.50 6.23 12.45
N GLY A 256 -14.23 6.09 11.15
CA GLY A 256 -14.99 5.27 10.20
C GLY A 256 -14.47 3.84 10.03
N LEU A 257 -13.30 3.50 10.58
CA LEU A 257 -12.61 2.25 10.28
C LEU A 257 -13.37 1.04 10.83
N VAL A 258 -13.67 0.09 9.94
CA VAL A 258 -14.42 -1.16 10.22
C VAL A 258 -13.50 -2.37 10.11
N GLU A 259 -12.57 -2.37 9.15
CA GLU A 259 -11.65 -3.48 8.89
C GLU A 259 -10.22 -2.96 8.80
N LEU A 260 -9.32 -3.60 9.56
CA LEU A 260 -7.89 -3.31 9.53
C LEU A 260 -7.10 -4.61 9.43
N ASN A 261 -6.35 -4.77 8.34
CA ASN A 261 -5.45 -5.89 8.13
C ASN A 261 -3.99 -5.38 8.09
N LEU A 262 -3.23 -5.75 9.12
CA LEU A 262 -1.79 -5.50 9.27
C LEU A 262 -1.01 -6.82 9.36
N SER A 263 -1.60 -7.94 8.92
CA SER A 263 -0.97 -9.25 9.04
C SER A 263 0.29 -9.42 8.19
N HIS A 264 1.14 -10.38 8.54
CA HIS A 264 2.37 -10.70 7.81
C HIS A 264 3.31 -9.50 7.65
N ASN A 265 3.57 -8.81 8.75
CA ASN A 265 4.50 -7.70 8.84
C ASN A 265 5.56 -7.96 9.91
N ASN A 266 6.37 -6.96 10.24
CA ASN A 266 7.44 -7.04 11.24
C ASN A 266 7.13 -6.19 12.48
N LEU A 267 5.85 -5.88 12.74
CA LEU A 267 5.43 -4.97 13.81
C LEU A 267 5.78 -5.55 15.17
N VAL A 268 6.41 -4.74 16.02
CA VAL A 268 6.71 -5.08 17.43
C VAL A 268 5.65 -4.49 18.37
N THR A 269 5.03 -3.38 17.98
CA THR A 269 3.97 -2.66 18.71
C THR A 269 2.93 -2.13 17.73
N LEU A 270 1.72 -1.79 18.23
CA LEU A 270 0.63 -1.17 17.46
C LEU A 270 0.50 0.33 17.79
N GLY A 271 1.63 1.03 17.98
CA GLY A 271 1.64 2.43 18.40
C GLY A 271 3.07 2.98 18.52
N ARG A 272 3.24 4.09 19.25
CA ARG A 272 4.60 4.57 19.54
C ARG A 272 5.28 3.60 20.50
N ASP A 273 6.60 3.52 20.41
CA ASP A 273 7.38 2.70 21.34
C ASP A 273 7.13 3.23 22.76
N GLN A 274 6.70 2.33 23.67
CA GLN A 274 6.29 2.63 25.05
C GLN A 274 4.91 3.28 25.24
N ASP A 275 4.09 3.41 24.19
CA ASP A 275 2.73 3.94 24.31
C ASP A 275 1.79 2.88 24.94
N LEU A 276 1.66 2.94 26.26
CA LEU A 276 0.57 2.31 27.02
C LEU A 276 -0.72 3.15 26.95
N SER A 277 -0.77 4.18 26.10
CA SER A 277 -1.89 5.12 26.07
C SER A 277 -3.19 4.46 25.56
N ASP A 278 -4.29 4.79 26.23
CA ASP A 278 -5.67 4.42 25.87
C ASP A 278 -6.17 5.17 24.62
N ALA A 279 -5.29 5.80 23.84
CA ALA A 279 -5.65 6.81 22.84
C ALA A 279 -6.05 6.21 21.48
N TRP A 280 -6.95 5.22 21.49
CA TRP A 280 -7.65 4.76 20.29
C TRP A 280 -9.01 5.46 20.19
N SER A 281 -9.53 5.69 18.98
CA SER A 281 -10.86 6.26 18.75
C SER A 281 -11.71 5.53 17.69
N CYS A 282 -11.17 4.46 17.07
CA CYS A 282 -11.83 3.61 16.07
C CYS A 282 -12.93 2.70 16.65
N LYS A 283 -14.02 3.31 17.15
CA LYS A 283 -15.14 2.58 17.79
C LYS A 283 -15.87 1.58 16.89
N LYS A 284 -15.84 1.83 15.57
CA LYS A 284 -16.53 1.02 14.55
C LYS A 284 -15.72 -0.19 14.08
N LEU A 285 -14.51 -0.40 14.60
CA LEU A 285 -13.64 -1.49 14.16
C LEU A 285 -14.25 -2.84 14.53
N GLN A 286 -14.57 -3.65 13.51
CA GLN A 286 -15.20 -4.97 13.64
C GLN A 286 -14.20 -6.10 13.40
N LEU A 287 -13.20 -5.88 12.53
CA LEU A 287 -12.17 -6.85 12.21
C LEU A 287 -10.80 -6.21 12.36
N LEU A 288 -9.98 -6.80 13.23
CA LEU A 288 -8.56 -6.48 13.35
C LEU A 288 -7.74 -7.74 13.13
N ASN A 289 -6.90 -7.73 12.09
CA ASN A 289 -5.94 -8.79 11.84
C ASN A 289 -4.51 -8.24 11.96
N VAL A 290 -3.79 -8.72 12.97
CA VAL A 290 -2.37 -8.42 13.24
C VAL A 290 -1.54 -9.70 13.30
N SER A 291 -2.03 -10.79 12.70
CA SER A 291 -1.36 -12.08 12.68
C SER A 291 0.02 -12.03 12.03
N HIS A 292 0.90 -12.97 12.36
CA HIS A 292 2.22 -13.09 11.75
C HIS A 292 3.00 -11.77 11.83
N ASN A 293 3.16 -11.27 13.05
CA ASN A 293 3.97 -10.11 13.38
C ASN A 293 4.95 -10.50 14.51
N ARG A 294 5.52 -9.52 15.20
CA ARG A 294 6.43 -9.70 16.34
C ARG A 294 5.90 -8.97 17.58
N LEU A 295 4.57 -8.84 17.68
CA LEU A 295 3.93 -8.08 18.75
C LEU A 295 4.22 -8.72 20.10
N ILE A 296 4.66 -7.91 21.06
CA ILE A 296 4.97 -8.35 22.42
C ILE A 296 3.80 -8.13 23.41
N TYR A 297 2.91 -7.19 23.11
CA TYR A 297 1.66 -6.92 23.83
C TYR A 297 0.63 -6.30 22.87
N ILE A 298 -0.64 -6.32 23.29
CA ILE A 298 -1.73 -5.57 22.64
C ILE A 298 -2.03 -4.33 23.48
N PRO A 299 -2.04 -3.11 22.91
CA PRO A 299 -2.31 -1.89 23.68
C PRO A 299 -3.70 -1.90 24.36
N PRO A 300 -3.83 -1.39 25.60
CA PRO A 300 -5.11 -1.33 26.30
C PRO A 300 -6.21 -0.53 25.56
N GLY A 301 -5.82 0.39 24.66
CA GLY A 301 -6.72 1.15 23.79
C GLY A 301 -7.65 0.28 22.93
N ILE A 302 -7.33 -0.99 22.69
CA ILE A 302 -8.21 -1.94 21.97
C ILE A 302 -9.62 -2.02 22.55
N LYS A 303 -9.79 -1.74 23.85
CA LYS A 303 -11.08 -1.71 24.55
C LYS A 303 -12.07 -0.68 24.00
N ILE A 304 -11.59 0.32 23.24
CA ILE A 304 -12.42 1.36 22.61
C ILE A 304 -13.18 0.82 21.39
N CYS A 305 -12.71 -0.27 20.78
CA CYS A 305 -13.36 -0.92 19.65
C CYS A 305 -14.60 -1.70 20.11
N ALA A 306 -15.69 -0.97 20.38
CA ALA A 306 -16.93 -1.50 20.93
C ALA A 306 -17.67 -2.45 19.97
N ASP A 307 -17.43 -2.33 18.66
CA ASP A 307 -18.07 -3.16 17.64
C ASP A 307 -17.23 -4.38 17.20
N MET A 308 -16.10 -4.65 17.87
CA MET A 308 -15.17 -5.74 17.50
C MET A 308 -15.86 -7.10 17.50
N LYS A 309 -15.74 -7.83 16.39
CA LYS A 309 -16.28 -9.18 16.18
C LYS A 309 -15.19 -10.22 15.95
N THR A 310 -14.13 -9.84 15.25
CA THR A 310 -13.06 -10.76 14.86
C THR A 310 -11.72 -10.14 15.18
N PHE A 311 -10.96 -10.79 16.06
CA PHE A 311 -9.61 -10.39 16.39
C PHE A 311 -8.64 -11.55 16.17
N ASN A 312 -7.71 -11.37 15.23
CA ASN A 312 -6.65 -12.31 14.97
C ASN A 312 -5.29 -11.70 15.30
N ALA A 313 -4.61 -12.28 16.29
CA ALA A 313 -3.25 -11.92 16.68
C ALA A 313 -2.35 -13.16 16.78
N ASN A 314 -2.65 -14.21 16.00
CA ASN A 314 -1.84 -15.41 16.02
C ASN A 314 -0.44 -15.20 15.43
N HIS A 315 0.50 -16.11 15.75
CA HIS A 315 1.90 -16.00 15.33
C HIS A 315 2.52 -14.64 15.70
N ASN A 316 2.51 -14.34 17.00
CA ASN A 316 3.16 -13.16 17.58
C ASN A 316 4.05 -13.59 18.77
N GLN A 317 4.49 -12.64 19.58
CA GLN A 317 5.33 -12.87 20.77
C GLN A 317 4.62 -12.40 22.04
N LEU A 318 3.29 -12.46 22.06
CA LEU A 318 2.48 -11.98 23.18
C LEU A 318 2.78 -12.82 24.42
N THR A 319 3.23 -12.15 25.48
CA THR A 319 3.49 -12.78 26.79
C THR A 319 2.42 -12.46 27.82
N GLN A 320 1.67 -11.38 27.59
CA GLN A 320 0.62 -10.89 28.47
C GLN A 320 -0.70 -10.80 27.72
N THR A 321 -1.79 -11.01 28.44
CA THR A 321 -3.14 -10.76 27.96
C THR A 321 -3.48 -9.28 28.02
N PHE A 322 -4.48 -8.84 27.25
CA PHE A 322 -5.10 -7.51 27.33
C PHE A 322 -6.34 -7.54 28.24
N PRO A 323 -6.94 -6.44 28.68
CA PRO A 323 -8.20 -6.51 29.42
C PRO A 323 -9.35 -6.90 28.48
N PRO A 324 -10.23 -7.86 28.82
CA PRO A 324 -11.46 -8.07 28.05
C PRO A 324 -12.37 -6.83 28.18
N TRP A 325 -13.22 -6.59 27.19
CA TRP A 325 -14.09 -5.42 27.13
C TRP A 325 -15.44 -5.73 26.48
N GLN A 326 -16.40 -4.82 26.65
CA GLN A 326 -17.73 -4.95 26.07
C GLN A 326 -17.67 -4.79 24.55
N CYS A 327 -17.73 -5.91 23.83
CA CYS A 327 -17.87 -5.96 22.37
C CYS A 327 -18.53 -7.27 21.94
N PRO A 328 -19.14 -7.33 20.74
CA PRO A 328 -19.73 -8.55 20.21
C PRO A 328 -18.66 -9.50 19.63
N MET A 329 -17.63 -9.84 20.41
CA MET A 329 -16.54 -10.71 19.96
C MET A 329 -17.10 -12.09 19.61
N HIS A 330 -16.88 -12.54 18.37
CA HIS A 330 -17.30 -13.84 17.84
C HIS A 330 -16.10 -14.79 17.65
N ASP A 331 -15.02 -14.29 17.07
CA ASP A 331 -13.84 -15.07 16.70
C ASP A 331 -12.58 -14.44 17.29
N LEU A 332 -11.88 -15.20 18.13
CA LEU A 332 -10.63 -14.78 18.75
C LEU A 332 -9.53 -15.83 18.49
N ASP A 333 -8.49 -15.41 17.78
CA ASP A 333 -7.32 -16.23 17.53
C ASP A 333 -6.07 -15.60 18.16
N LEU A 334 -5.59 -16.24 19.23
CA LEU A 334 -4.37 -15.90 19.95
C LEU A 334 -3.35 -17.06 19.89
N SER A 335 -3.52 -18.00 18.95
CA SER A 335 -2.63 -19.15 18.79
C SER A 335 -1.19 -18.74 18.46
N HIS A 336 -0.23 -19.64 18.69
CA HIS A 336 1.18 -19.39 18.41
C HIS A 336 1.72 -18.10 19.05
N ASN A 337 1.56 -17.99 20.36
CA ASN A 337 2.06 -16.90 21.19
C ASN A 337 2.81 -17.48 22.41
N GLN A 338 3.04 -16.67 23.45
CA GLN A 338 3.73 -17.07 24.68
C GLN A 338 2.87 -16.81 25.93
N LEU A 339 1.55 -16.88 25.79
CA LEU A 339 0.60 -16.60 26.86
C LEU A 339 0.66 -17.70 27.92
N SER A 340 0.84 -17.32 29.17
CA SER A 340 0.77 -18.26 30.32
C SER A 340 -0.62 -18.36 30.93
N THR A 341 -1.50 -17.38 30.67
CA THR A 341 -2.89 -17.39 31.15
C THR A 341 -3.81 -16.81 30.07
N PHE A 342 -5.10 -17.09 30.19
CA PHE A 342 -6.14 -16.47 29.40
C PHE A 342 -6.82 -15.34 30.17
N LEU A 343 -7.50 -14.45 29.44
CA LEU A 343 -8.20 -13.26 29.92
C LEU A 343 -9.06 -13.55 31.15
N PRO A 344 -8.70 -13.03 32.35
CA PRO A 344 -9.56 -13.10 33.51
C PRO A 344 -10.86 -12.36 33.22
N SER A 345 -12.00 -12.95 33.57
CA SER A 345 -13.33 -12.35 33.36
C SER A 345 -13.81 -12.21 31.92
N ALA A 346 -13.20 -12.89 30.93
CA ALA A 346 -13.73 -12.90 29.55
C ALA A 346 -15.20 -13.37 29.47
N ASP A 347 -15.63 -14.23 30.39
CA ASP A 347 -17.02 -14.66 30.57
C ASP A 347 -17.96 -13.51 30.96
N GLN A 348 -17.48 -12.46 31.63
CA GLN A 348 -18.33 -11.32 31.97
C GLN A 348 -18.67 -10.47 30.74
N PHE A 349 -17.84 -10.51 29.69
CA PHE A 349 -17.97 -9.66 28.52
C PHE A 349 -18.47 -10.41 27.27
N TRP A 350 -18.00 -11.65 27.05
CA TRP A 350 -18.19 -12.36 25.78
C TRP A 350 -18.97 -13.67 25.91
N ASN A 351 -19.54 -13.96 27.08
CA ASN A 351 -20.25 -15.21 27.36
C ASN A 351 -21.31 -15.60 26.31
N TRP A 352 -22.04 -14.63 25.76
CA TRP A 352 -23.08 -14.90 24.77
C TRP A 352 -22.64 -14.66 23.31
N THR A 353 -21.42 -14.19 23.07
CA THR A 353 -20.98 -13.76 21.74
C THR A 353 -19.84 -14.61 21.19
N LEU A 354 -18.88 -15.02 22.02
CA LEU A 354 -17.68 -15.72 21.53
C LEU A 354 -18.03 -17.16 21.15
N LYS A 355 -17.76 -17.52 19.90
CA LYS A 355 -18.06 -18.84 19.32
C LYS A 355 -16.81 -19.64 18.98
N TRP A 356 -15.75 -18.95 18.55
CA TRP A 356 -14.48 -19.56 18.15
C TRP A 356 -13.32 -18.98 18.95
N LEU A 357 -12.63 -19.85 19.68
CA LEU A 357 -11.44 -19.49 20.46
C LEU A 357 -10.29 -20.42 20.12
N LYS A 358 -9.18 -19.83 19.64
CA LYS A 358 -7.92 -20.52 19.40
C LYS A 358 -6.82 -19.97 20.29
N LEU A 359 -6.22 -20.88 21.04
CA LEU A 359 -5.18 -20.65 22.04
C LEU A 359 -4.06 -21.69 21.91
N ASP A 360 -4.04 -22.48 20.84
CA ASP A 360 -3.03 -23.50 20.65
C ASP A 360 -1.62 -22.92 20.52
N HIS A 361 -0.60 -23.71 20.82
CA HIS A 361 0.79 -23.29 20.81
C HIS A 361 1.05 -22.04 21.69
N ASN A 362 0.62 -22.11 22.94
CA ASN A 362 0.91 -21.14 23.99
C ASN A 362 1.60 -21.83 25.18
N ARG A 363 1.63 -21.19 26.36
CA ARG A 363 2.22 -21.72 27.60
C ARG A 363 1.18 -21.82 28.73
N LEU A 364 -0.09 -22.00 28.39
CA LEU A 364 -1.18 -22.09 29.36
C LEU A 364 -0.98 -23.33 30.24
N ASP A 365 -0.90 -23.16 31.55
CA ASP A 365 -0.73 -24.24 32.54
C ASP A 365 -2.06 -24.72 33.16
N GLU A 366 -3.11 -23.92 33.01
CA GLU A 366 -4.48 -24.24 33.35
C GLU A 366 -5.47 -23.79 32.27
N LEU A 367 -6.62 -24.47 32.20
CA LEU A 367 -7.79 -23.97 31.48
C LEU A 367 -8.61 -23.11 32.44
N THR A 368 -8.59 -21.79 32.29
CA THR A 368 -9.24 -20.87 33.23
C THR A 368 -10.77 -21.03 33.25
N GLU A 369 -11.39 -20.74 34.41
CA GLU A 369 -12.85 -20.78 34.54
C GLU A 369 -13.56 -19.83 33.56
N SER A 370 -12.92 -18.72 33.20
CA SER A 370 -13.45 -17.74 32.24
C SER A 370 -13.63 -18.31 30.84
N ILE A 371 -12.92 -19.38 30.44
CA ILE A 371 -13.11 -20.04 29.15
C ILE A 371 -14.34 -20.96 29.20
N VAL A 372 -14.41 -21.83 30.22
CA VAL A 372 -15.46 -22.86 30.30
C VAL A 372 -16.83 -22.28 30.60
N ARG A 373 -16.89 -21.06 31.15
CA ARG A 373 -18.13 -20.32 31.41
C ARG A 373 -18.70 -19.62 30.17
N LEU A 374 -18.02 -19.62 29.02
CA LEU A 374 -18.49 -19.00 27.77
C LEU A 374 -19.60 -19.84 27.12
N SER A 375 -20.85 -19.51 27.43
CA SER A 375 -22.04 -20.28 27.04
C SER A 375 -22.24 -20.43 25.53
N SER A 376 -21.82 -19.43 24.74
CA SER A 376 -21.91 -19.47 23.27
C SER A 376 -20.71 -20.13 22.58
N LEU A 377 -19.70 -20.60 23.32
CA LEU A 377 -18.48 -21.15 22.74
C LEU A 377 -18.73 -22.54 22.14
N ILE A 378 -18.38 -22.69 20.86
CA ILE A 378 -18.63 -23.91 20.05
C ILE A 378 -17.32 -24.60 19.69
N TYR A 379 -16.27 -23.82 19.42
CA TYR A 379 -14.96 -24.30 19.04
C TYR A 379 -13.91 -23.78 20.01
N LEU A 380 -13.14 -24.70 20.60
CA LEU A 380 -12.02 -24.40 21.47
C LEU A 380 -10.81 -25.25 21.06
N ASP A 381 -9.72 -24.58 20.68
CA ASP A 381 -8.41 -25.22 20.52
C ASP A 381 -7.43 -24.67 21.56
N VAL A 382 -6.96 -25.53 22.45
CA VAL A 382 -5.93 -25.27 23.46
C VAL A 382 -4.82 -26.31 23.36
N SER A 383 -4.65 -26.92 22.19
CA SER A 383 -3.61 -27.92 21.98
C SER A 383 -2.21 -27.33 22.06
N HIS A 384 -1.19 -28.16 22.30
CA HIS A 384 0.20 -27.70 22.41
C HIS A 384 0.38 -26.60 23.47
N ASN A 385 -0.15 -26.86 24.68
CA ASN A 385 0.01 -26.02 25.87
C ASN A 385 0.59 -26.85 27.01
N LEU A 386 0.57 -26.32 28.23
CA LEU A 386 1.09 -26.94 29.45
C LEU A 386 -0.03 -27.30 30.42
N ILE A 387 -1.28 -27.44 29.95
CA ILE A 387 -2.47 -27.58 30.81
C ILE A 387 -2.38 -28.89 31.60
N ARG A 388 -2.44 -28.77 32.93
CA ARG A 388 -2.40 -29.92 33.86
C ARG A 388 -3.76 -30.25 34.46
N ILE A 389 -4.58 -29.22 34.66
CA ILE A 389 -5.84 -29.32 35.41
C ILE A 389 -6.96 -28.70 34.57
N LEU A 390 -8.13 -29.35 34.61
CA LEU A 390 -9.36 -28.84 34.04
C LEU A 390 -10.31 -28.38 35.15
N PRO A 391 -11.13 -27.33 34.91
CA PRO A 391 -12.16 -26.91 35.85
C PRO A 391 -13.16 -28.03 36.18
N ALA A 392 -13.69 -28.02 37.40
CA ALA A 392 -14.69 -28.98 37.84
C ALA A 392 -15.95 -28.91 36.95
N ALA A 393 -16.59 -30.06 36.71
CA ALA A 393 -17.76 -30.19 35.83
C ALA A 393 -18.86 -29.13 36.04
N PRO A 394 -19.22 -28.70 37.27
CA PRO A 394 -20.26 -27.69 37.48
C PRO A 394 -19.95 -26.29 36.91
N LEU A 395 -18.69 -25.99 36.59
CA LEU A 395 -18.26 -24.69 36.06
C LEU A 395 -18.42 -24.57 34.53
N TRP A 396 -18.66 -25.69 33.85
CA TRP A 396 -18.75 -25.74 32.39
C TRP A 396 -20.15 -25.29 31.95
N HIS A 397 -20.21 -24.13 31.28
CA HIS A 397 -21.42 -23.61 30.66
C HIS A 397 -21.37 -23.71 29.13
N CYS A 398 -20.18 -23.86 28.55
CA CYS A 398 -20.00 -24.00 27.11
C CYS A 398 -20.48 -25.37 26.58
N LEU A 399 -21.11 -25.36 25.40
CA LEU A 399 -21.54 -26.56 24.69
C LEU A 399 -20.63 -26.77 23.46
N LEU A 400 -19.37 -27.14 23.74
CA LEU A 400 -18.35 -27.32 22.71
C LEU A 400 -18.73 -28.44 21.73
N SER A 401 -18.74 -28.12 20.44
CA SER A 401 -18.81 -29.11 19.37
C SER A 401 -17.43 -29.65 19.03
N ILE A 402 -16.41 -28.79 19.12
CA ILE A 402 -15.01 -29.16 18.90
C ILE A 402 -14.19 -28.65 20.08
N PHE A 403 -13.53 -29.58 20.76
CA PHE A 403 -12.60 -29.30 21.84
C PHE A 403 -11.28 -30.03 21.60
N ASN A 404 -10.26 -29.30 21.15
CA ASN A 404 -8.93 -29.84 20.95
C ASN A 404 -8.04 -29.51 22.15
N LEU A 405 -7.65 -30.56 22.87
CA LEU A 405 -6.84 -30.50 24.10
C LEU A 405 -5.55 -31.33 23.95
N SER A 406 -5.23 -31.74 22.72
CA SER A 406 -4.06 -32.59 22.43
C SER A 406 -2.74 -31.91 22.84
N ASN A 407 -1.71 -32.70 23.12
CA ASN A 407 -0.37 -32.19 23.47
C ASN A 407 -0.38 -31.19 24.66
N ASN A 408 -0.96 -31.64 25.78
CA ASN A 408 -0.96 -30.98 27.08
C ASN A 408 -0.37 -31.92 28.15
N LEU A 409 -0.40 -31.53 29.43
CA LEU A 409 0.20 -32.25 30.55
C LEU A 409 -0.83 -32.85 31.51
N LEU A 410 -2.00 -33.25 31.00
CA LEU A 410 -3.06 -33.85 31.81
C LEU A 410 -2.65 -35.20 32.38
N GLY A 411 -2.91 -35.42 33.67
CA GLY A 411 -2.62 -36.69 34.35
C GLY A 411 -1.15 -36.89 34.77
N LEU A 412 -0.31 -35.88 34.58
CA LEU A 412 1.05 -35.76 35.15
C LEU A 412 1.02 -34.83 36.37
#